data_AF-A0A402ALQ2-F1
#
_entry.id   AF-A0A402ALQ2-F1
#
_cell.length_a   1.000
_cell.length_b   1.000
_cell.length_c   1.000
_cell.angle_alpha   90.00
_cell.angle_beta   90.00
_cell.angle_gamma   90.00
#
_symmetry.space_group_name_H-M   'P 1'
#
loop_
_entity.id
_entity.type
_entity.pdbx_description
1 polymer ?
#
loop_
_entity_poly.entity_id
_entity_poly.type
_entity_poly.pdbx_seq_one_letter_code
_entity_poly.pdbx_strand_id
1 'polypeptide(L)'
;MEQIHDTWIKGALEPSLTNISYIHISLLSWTMADALKSAQQVPISSSDLVNAYHASGHRFIILGDEGAGKTTLLLEMLRGLLLQAEQDEQAPIPVMFHLASWTTKCQPLEKWLDEEWKTLYPTGKFNAGEFLVLLDGFDTIREELQCICYQAINAYQNLYPHIPLVLCCRNMDYERFQEPVKPHSVVQLQLLSADQIDAYISSTPCGQVAVRKLLDADPELYALLHRPLPLAMLTALYQESTPVAITGKQPAIQVSTKTPVRAT
;
A
#
# COMPACT_ATOMS: atom_id res chain seq x y z
N MET A 1 -16.15 11.67 -10.83
CA MET A 1 -16.17 10.78 -9.65
C MET A 1 -16.44 9.32 -10.01
N GLU A 2 -17.49 8.99 -10.77
CA GLU A 2 -17.81 7.60 -11.18
C GLU A 2 -16.62 6.85 -11.80
N GLN A 3 -15.91 7.45 -12.78
CA GLN A 3 -14.71 6.84 -13.37
C GLN A 3 -13.60 6.56 -12.34
N ILE A 4 -13.39 7.46 -11.37
CA ILE A 4 -12.37 7.28 -10.32
C ILE A 4 -12.77 6.12 -9.42
N HIS A 5 -14.05 6.06 -9.04
CA HIS A 5 -14.60 4.95 -8.26
C HIS A 5 -14.45 3.62 -9.01
N ASP A 6 -14.82 3.56 -10.28
CA ASP A 6 -14.71 2.32 -11.07
C ASP A 6 -13.26 1.88 -11.27
N THR A 7 -12.34 2.82 -11.54
CA THR A 7 -10.92 2.50 -11.70
C THR A 7 -10.27 2.02 -10.40
N TRP A 8 -10.44 2.74 -9.30
CA TRP A 8 -9.66 2.52 -8.09
C TRP A 8 -10.38 1.72 -7.02
N ILE A 9 -11.70 1.91 -6.86
CA ILE A 9 -12.47 1.14 -5.88
C ILE A 9 -12.81 -0.23 -6.46
N LYS A 10 -13.56 -0.28 -7.56
CA LYS A 10 -13.96 -1.55 -8.17
C LYS A 10 -12.81 -2.27 -8.88
N GLY A 11 -11.91 -1.51 -9.50
CA GLY A 11 -10.82 -2.07 -10.30
C GLY A 11 -9.56 -2.45 -9.51
N ALA A 12 -9.33 -1.87 -8.33
CA ALA A 12 -8.10 -2.11 -7.55
C ALA A 12 -8.37 -2.50 -6.09
N LEU A 13 -9.13 -1.71 -5.33
CA LEU A 13 -9.38 -1.96 -3.92
C LEU A 13 -10.22 -3.22 -3.69
N GLU A 14 -11.40 -3.33 -4.31
CA GLU A 14 -12.28 -4.49 -4.15
C GLU A 14 -11.58 -5.80 -4.53
N PRO A 15 -10.84 -5.92 -5.66
CA PRO A 15 -10.02 -7.09 -5.95
C PRO A 15 -8.94 -7.36 -4.90
N SER A 16 -8.29 -6.32 -4.38
CA SER A 16 -7.29 -6.43 -3.30
C SER A 16 -7.91 -6.91 -1.99
N LEU A 17 -9.20 -6.65 -1.76
CA LEU A 17 -9.94 -7.07 -0.55
C LEU A 17 -10.62 -8.44 -0.72
N THR A 18 -10.93 -8.85 -1.96
CA THR A 18 -11.70 -10.07 -2.27
C THR A 18 -10.83 -11.28 -2.60
N ASN A 19 -9.67 -11.10 -3.23
CA ASN A 19 -8.80 -12.23 -3.61
C ASN A 19 -7.99 -12.81 -2.43
N ILE A 20 -7.99 -12.15 -1.27
CA ILE A 20 -7.32 -12.66 -0.09
C ILE A 20 -8.12 -12.26 1.15
N SER A 21 -8.79 -13.23 1.73
CA SER A 21 -9.74 -13.12 2.84
C SER A 21 -9.39 -12.02 3.86
N TYR A 22 -10.15 -10.92 3.86
CA TYR A 22 -10.39 -10.06 5.02
C TYR A 22 -9.19 -9.54 5.82
N ILE A 23 -8.09 -9.07 5.21
CA ILE A 23 -7.20 -8.17 5.98
C ILE A 23 -7.97 -6.88 6.24
N HIS A 24 -8.63 -6.82 7.38
CA HIS A 24 -9.29 -5.63 7.84
C HIS A 24 -8.20 -4.57 8.12
N ILE A 25 -8.35 -3.37 7.57
CA ILE A 25 -7.45 -2.22 7.80
C ILE A 25 -7.21 -1.95 9.29
N SER A 26 -8.12 -2.40 10.16
CA SER A 26 -7.95 -2.38 11.61
C SER A 26 -6.72 -3.16 12.12
N LEU A 27 -6.09 -3.96 11.26
CA LEU A 27 -4.82 -4.66 11.55
C LEU A 27 -3.60 -3.76 11.31
N LEU A 28 -3.74 -2.68 10.56
CA LEU A 28 -2.67 -1.73 10.34
C LEU A 28 -2.57 -0.80 11.56
N SER A 29 -1.36 -0.51 12.01
CA SER A 29 -1.11 0.49 13.06
C SER A 29 -0.17 1.55 12.55
N TRP A 30 -0.30 2.75 13.08
CA TRP A 30 0.55 3.87 12.71
C TRP A 30 0.87 4.76 13.90
N THR A 31 1.88 5.59 13.68
CA THR A 31 2.22 6.67 14.60
C THR A 31 2.23 7.98 13.81
N MET A 32 1.58 9.01 14.36
CA MET A 32 1.71 10.37 13.86
C MET A 32 3.01 10.93 14.42
N ALA A 33 3.96 11.21 13.54
CA ALA A 33 5.11 12.01 13.89
C ALA A 33 4.78 13.47 13.56
N ASP A 34 3.90 14.08 14.35
CA ASP A 34 4.05 15.52 14.54
C ASP A 34 5.30 15.72 15.39
N ALA A 35 5.99 16.84 15.21
CA ALA A 35 7.20 17.22 15.95
C ALA A 35 7.00 17.36 17.49
N LEU A 36 6.00 16.72 18.10
CA LEU A 36 5.61 16.84 19.49
C LEU A 36 5.23 15.48 20.12
N LYS A 37 6.26 14.76 20.57
CA LYS A 37 6.29 14.08 21.89
C LYS A 37 5.04 13.30 22.34
N SER A 38 4.51 12.35 21.56
CA SER A 38 4.01 11.06 22.07
C SER A 38 3.43 10.22 20.93
N ALA A 39 4.12 9.13 20.55
CA ALA A 39 3.57 8.13 19.66
C ALA A 39 2.50 7.33 20.40
N GLN A 40 1.22 7.64 20.20
CA GLN A 40 0.14 6.73 20.59
C GLN A 40 -0.18 5.82 19.40
N GLN A 41 -0.07 4.51 19.61
CA GLN A 41 -0.57 3.51 18.68
C GLN A 41 -2.10 3.54 18.74
N VAL A 42 -2.75 3.99 17.67
CA VAL A 42 -4.21 3.96 17.55
C VAL A 42 -4.57 2.97 16.43
N PRO A 43 -5.46 1.98 16.69
CA PRO A 43 -5.99 1.13 15.62
C PRO A 43 -6.70 2.00 14.58
N ILE A 44 -6.37 1.81 13.30
CA ILE A 44 -6.82 2.71 12.23
C ILE A 44 -8.18 2.28 11.73
N SER A 45 -9.17 3.15 11.85
CA SER A 45 -10.26 3.19 10.87
C SER A 45 -9.84 4.08 9.69
N SER A 46 -10.35 3.82 8.49
CA SER A 46 -10.15 4.72 7.34
C SER A 46 -10.53 6.17 7.66
N SER A 47 -11.53 6.38 8.52
CA SER A 47 -11.90 7.68 9.07
C SER A 47 -10.79 8.36 9.88
N ASP A 48 -10.02 7.62 10.68
CA ASP A 48 -8.93 8.20 11.48
C ASP A 48 -7.79 8.71 10.59
N LEU A 49 -7.48 7.99 9.51
CA LEU A 49 -6.48 8.41 8.54
C LEU A 49 -6.91 9.68 7.78
N VAL A 50 -8.18 9.74 7.37
CA VAL A 50 -8.74 10.93 6.72
C VAL A 50 -8.76 12.12 7.68
N ASN A 51 -9.09 11.92 8.96
CA ASN A 51 -9.03 12.95 9.99
C ASN A 51 -7.60 13.44 10.23
N ALA A 52 -6.62 12.54 10.27
CA ALA A 52 -5.21 12.87 10.40
C ALA A 52 -4.71 13.72 9.22
N TYR A 53 -5.14 13.37 8.01
CA TYR A 53 -4.88 14.15 6.80
C TYR A 53 -5.49 15.55 6.86
N HIS A 54 -6.73 15.70 7.35
CA HIS A 54 -7.35 17.02 7.51
C HIS A 54 -6.62 17.87 8.56
N ALA A 55 -6.13 17.24 9.63
CA ALA A 55 -5.34 17.92 10.65
C ALA A 55 -3.96 18.36 10.14
N SER A 56 -3.41 17.72 9.10
CA SER A 56 -2.06 17.97 8.60
C SER A 56 -1.91 19.15 7.64
N GLY A 57 -2.97 19.94 7.40
CA GLY A 57 -2.92 21.04 6.44
C GLY A 57 -2.59 20.57 5.01
N HIS A 58 -3.10 19.40 4.62
CA HIS A 58 -3.16 18.91 3.24
C HIS A 58 -1.85 18.43 2.59
N ARG A 59 -0.73 18.38 3.33
CA ARG A 59 0.51 17.70 2.90
C ARG A 59 0.82 16.53 3.82
N PHE A 60 0.74 15.32 3.28
CA PHE A 60 0.73 14.12 4.11
C PHE A 60 1.65 13.05 3.53
N ILE A 61 2.47 12.44 4.37
CA ILE A 61 3.34 11.33 3.95
C ILE A 61 2.97 10.08 4.74
N ILE A 62 2.73 9.00 4.02
CA ILE A 62 2.54 7.65 4.56
C ILE A 62 3.86 6.90 4.39
N LEU A 63 4.58 6.74 5.48
CA LEU A 63 5.75 5.89 5.58
C LEU A 63 5.35 4.46 5.90
N GLY A 64 6.15 3.49 5.47
CA GLY A 64 6.01 2.11 5.89
C GLY A 64 7.00 1.20 5.17
N ASP A 65 7.39 0.12 5.84
CA ASP A 65 8.33 -0.84 5.27
C ASP A 65 7.77 -1.56 4.04
N GLU A 66 8.62 -2.32 3.37
CA GLU A 66 8.23 -3.16 2.24
C GLU A 66 7.17 -4.18 2.66
N GLY A 67 6.07 -4.21 1.91
CA GLY A 67 4.94 -5.10 2.19
C GLY A 67 4.10 -4.70 3.40
N ALA A 68 4.30 -3.54 4.03
CA ALA A 68 3.50 -3.08 5.17
C ALA A 68 2.03 -2.77 4.82
N GLY A 69 1.68 -2.65 3.53
CA GLY A 69 0.31 -2.38 3.07
C GLY A 69 0.01 -0.91 2.72
N LYS A 70 1.04 -0.12 2.38
CA LYS A 70 0.90 1.31 2.02
C LYS A 70 -0.14 1.55 0.91
N THR A 71 -0.07 0.82 -0.20
CA THR A 71 -1.04 0.92 -1.31
C THR A 71 -2.47 0.62 -0.85
N THR A 72 -2.66 -0.42 -0.03
CA THR A 72 -3.98 -0.76 0.52
C THR A 72 -4.51 0.36 1.43
N LEU A 73 -3.65 0.91 2.30
CA LEU A 73 -4.00 2.05 3.15
C LEU A 73 -4.38 3.29 2.33
N LEU A 74 -3.66 3.55 1.23
CA LEU A 74 -3.93 4.69 0.35
C LEU A 74 -5.25 4.53 -0.42
N LEU A 75 -5.57 3.33 -0.91
CA LEU A 75 -6.84 3.05 -1.57
C LEU A 75 -8.03 3.21 -0.62
N GLU A 76 -7.83 2.87 0.66
CA GLU A 76 -8.83 3.03 1.71
C GLU A 76 -9.03 4.49 2.12
N MET A 77 -7.93 5.24 2.18
CA MET A 77 -7.97 6.69 2.28
C MET A 77 -8.76 7.29 1.12
N LEU A 78 -8.47 6.87 -0.12
CA LEU A 78 -9.18 7.29 -1.33
C LEU A 78 -10.68 7.02 -1.23
N ARG A 79 -11.08 5.83 -0.75
CA ARG A 79 -12.50 5.48 -0.51
C ARG A 79 -13.16 6.44 0.48
N GLY A 80 -12.52 6.69 1.63
CA GLY A 80 -13.05 7.61 2.65
C GLY A 80 -13.18 9.05 2.14
N LEU A 81 -12.20 9.52 1.38
CA LEU A 81 -12.18 10.85 0.79
C LEU A 81 -13.21 11.00 -0.35
N LEU A 82 -13.44 9.96 -1.16
CA LEU A 82 -14.50 9.98 -2.17
C LEU A 82 -15.88 10.14 -1.53
N LEU A 83 -16.15 9.42 -0.43
CA LEU A 83 -17.40 9.56 0.32
C LEU A 83 -17.59 10.98 0.87
N GLN A 84 -16.51 11.67 1.24
CA GLN A 84 -16.56 13.08 1.64
C GLN A 84 -16.85 14.01 0.45
N ALA A 85 -16.17 13.80 -0.68
CA ALA A 85 -16.38 14.58 -1.91
C ALA A 85 -17.79 14.41 -2.51
N GLU A 86 -18.46 13.28 -2.24
CA GLU A 86 -19.88 13.08 -2.57
C GLU A 86 -20.83 13.90 -1.70
N GLN A 87 -20.41 14.28 -0.49
CA GLN A 87 -21.23 15.01 0.48
C GLN A 87 -20.92 16.51 0.52
N ASP A 88 -19.74 16.92 0.08
CA ASP A 88 -19.27 18.30 0.08
C ASP A 88 -18.65 18.65 -1.28
N GLU A 89 -19.33 19.52 -2.04
CA GLU A 89 -18.85 20.00 -3.36
C GLU A 89 -17.55 20.82 -3.27
N GLN A 90 -17.18 21.31 -2.08
CA GLN A 90 -15.92 22.02 -1.86
C GLN A 90 -14.77 21.09 -1.52
N ALA A 91 -15.04 19.83 -1.19
CA ALA A 91 -13.99 18.87 -0.89
C ALA A 91 -13.26 18.44 -2.17
N PRO A 92 -11.92 18.39 -2.17
CA PRO A 92 -11.14 18.01 -3.34
C PRO A 92 -11.39 16.54 -3.68
N ILE A 93 -11.46 16.23 -4.98
CA ILE A 93 -11.68 14.86 -5.45
C ILE A 93 -10.34 14.10 -5.37
N PRO A 94 -10.22 13.01 -4.59
CA PRO A 94 -8.98 12.23 -4.50
C PRO A 94 -8.72 11.45 -5.79
N VAL A 95 -7.48 11.47 -6.27
CA VAL A 95 -7.04 10.74 -7.47
C VAL A 95 -5.68 10.10 -7.21
N MET A 96 -5.56 8.81 -7.50
CA MET A 96 -4.33 8.05 -7.32
C MET A 96 -3.50 8.01 -8.60
N PHE A 97 -2.17 8.14 -8.44
CA PHE A 97 -1.19 8.02 -9.51
C PHE A 97 -0.03 7.14 -9.06
N HIS A 98 0.43 6.24 -9.93
CA HIS A 98 1.58 5.38 -9.67
C HIS A 98 2.87 6.02 -10.18
N LEU A 99 3.81 6.31 -9.29
CA LEU A 99 5.07 6.98 -9.63
C LEU A 99 5.99 6.13 -10.51
N ALA A 100 5.73 4.84 -10.68
CA ALA A 100 6.49 3.99 -11.58
C ALA A 100 6.55 4.57 -13.02
N SER A 101 5.46 5.14 -13.52
CA SER A 101 5.42 5.73 -14.87
C SER A 101 6.21 7.04 -14.99
N TRP A 102 6.32 7.81 -13.90
CA TRP A 102 7.08 9.07 -13.86
C TRP A 102 8.55 8.88 -14.26
N THR A 103 9.13 7.75 -13.85
CA THR A 103 10.55 7.42 -14.09
C THR A 103 10.92 7.32 -15.57
N THR A 104 9.94 7.16 -16.46
CA THR A 104 10.14 7.07 -17.91
C THR A 104 10.69 8.37 -18.50
N LYS A 105 10.22 9.53 -18.00
CA LYS A 105 10.58 10.85 -18.53
C LYS A 105 11.29 11.74 -17.51
N CYS A 106 11.14 11.46 -16.21
CA CYS A 106 11.71 12.26 -15.11
C CYS A 106 11.43 13.77 -15.28
N GLN A 107 10.22 14.11 -15.73
CA GLN A 107 9.82 15.47 -16.09
C GLN A 107 9.20 16.20 -14.88
N PRO A 108 8.95 17.52 -14.97
CA PRO A 108 8.21 18.24 -13.92
C PRO A 108 6.90 17.52 -13.57
N LEU A 109 6.59 17.42 -12.27
CA LEU A 109 5.46 16.61 -11.80
C LEU A 109 4.14 17.04 -12.42
N GLU A 110 3.89 18.35 -12.54
CA GLU A 110 2.68 18.90 -13.17
C GLU A 110 2.47 18.36 -14.58
N LYS A 111 3.51 18.40 -15.42
CA LYS A 111 3.45 17.90 -16.79
C LYS A 111 3.20 16.39 -16.82
N TRP A 112 3.79 15.65 -15.89
CA TRP A 112 3.54 14.23 -15.76
C TRP A 112 2.11 13.93 -15.31
N LEU A 113 1.57 14.64 -14.30
CA LEU A 113 0.18 14.49 -13.85
C LEU A 113 -0.81 14.75 -15.00
N ASP A 114 -0.57 15.77 -15.81
CA ASP A 114 -1.40 16.06 -16.99
C ASP A 114 -1.37 14.94 -18.04
N GLU A 115 -0.21 14.31 -18.25
CA GLU A 115 -0.04 13.21 -19.19
C GLU A 115 -0.66 11.91 -18.65
N GLU A 116 -0.42 11.57 -17.38
CA GLU A 116 -1.01 10.40 -16.73
C GLU A 116 -2.52 10.54 -16.61
N TRP A 117 -3.01 11.73 -16.29
CA TRP A 117 -4.44 12.01 -16.26
C TRP A 117 -5.10 11.70 -17.60
N LYS A 118 -4.51 12.11 -18.73
CA LYS A 118 -5.07 11.82 -20.06
C LYS A 118 -5.06 10.33 -20.39
N THR A 119 -4.10 9.58 -19.84
CA THR A 119 -4.06 8.12 -19.94
C THR A 119 -5.18 7.47 -19.14
N LEU A 120 -5.38 7.89 -17.88
CA LEU A 120 -6.37 7.32 -16.96
C LEU A 120 -7.81 7.78 -17.29
N TYR A 121 -7.97 9.05 -17.65
CA TYR A 121 -9.25 9.74 -17.86
C TYR A 121 -9.26 10.53 -19.18
N PRO A 122 -9.31 9.86 -20.35
CA PRO A 122 -9.16 10.50 -21.66
C PRO A 122 -10.18 11.59 -21.99
N THR A 123 -11.32 11.59 -21.30
CA THR A 123 -12.43 12.52 -21.51
C THR A 123 -12.44 13.69 -20.53
N GLY A 124 -11.63 13.66 -19.48
CA GLY A 124 -11.56 14.69 -18.44
C GLY A 124 -10.42 15.67 -18.64
N LYS A 125 -10.46 16.81 -17.93
CA LYS A 125 -9.32 17.72 -17.78
C LYS A 125 -8.81 17.67 -16.35
N PHE A 126 -7.50 17.67 -16.20
CA PHE A 126 -6.87 17.90 -14.90
C PHE A 126 -6.84 19.40 -14.64
N ASN A 127 -7.45 19.83 -13.55
CA ASN A 127 -7.44 21.20 -13.07
C ASN A 127 -6.79 21.21 -11.69
N ALA A 128 -5.60 21.79 -11.63
CA ALA A 128 -4.84 21.92 -10.40
C ALA A 128 -5.70 22.68 -9.35
N GLY A 129 -6.00 22.04 -8.21
CA GLY A 129 -6.84 22.62 -7.14
C GLY A 129 -8.22 21.96 -6.97
N GLU A 130 -8.75 21.27 -7.97
CA GLU A 130 -9.98 20.46 -7.85
C GLU A 130 -9.70 19.06 -7.28
N PHE A 131 -8.43 18.64 -7.31
CA PHE A 131 -8.01 17.28 -7.00
C PHE A 131 -7.04 17.20 -5.83
N LEU A 132 -7.20 16.16 -5.03
CA LEU A 132 -6.21 15.68 -4.07
C LEU A 132 -5.37 14.59 -4.73
N VAL A 133 -4.07 14.86 -4.88
CA VAL A 133 -3.14 13.97 -5.57
C VAL A 133 -2.60 12.92 -4.58
N LEU A 134 -2.90 11.65 -4.82
CA LEU A 134 -2.37 10.52 -4.06
C LEU A 134 -1.27 9.83 -4.86
N LEU A 135 -0.01 9.94 -4.43
CA LEU A 135 1.15 9.36 -5.10
C LEU A 135 1.55 8.04 -4.44
N ASP A 136 1.52 6.96 -5.21
CA ASP A 136 1.91 5.62 -4.76
C ASP A 136 3.19 5.11 -5.42
N GLY A 137 3.88 4.22 -4.72
CA GLY A 137 5.01 3.48 -5.26
C GLY A 137 6.31 4.27 -5.38
N PHE A 138 6.54 5.29 -4.54
CA PHE A 138 7.84 5.98 -4.51
C PHE A 138 9.00 5.01 -4.29
N ASP A 139 8.77 3.97 -3.50
CA ASP A 139 9.76 2.96 -3.19
C ASP A 139 10.05 1.97 -4.33
N THR A 140 9.27 2.03 -5.40
CA THR A 140 9.54 1.29 -6.65
C THR A 140 10.48 2.05 -7.57
N ILE A 141 10.74 3.34 -7.29
CA ILE A 141 11.67 4.16 -8.04
C ILE A 141 13.10 3.75 -7.70
N ARG A 142 13.91 3.55 -8.74
CA ARG A 142 15.34 3.27 -8.60
C ARG A 142 16.04 4.37 -7.80
N GLU A 143 16.96 3.97 -6.91
CA GLU A 143 17.64 4.85 -5.96
C GLU A 143 18.23 6.12 -6.61
N GLU A 144 18.78 6.00 -7.83
CA GLU A 144 19.40 7.14 -8.53
C GLU A 144 18.39 8.21 -8.96
N LEU A 145 17.11 7.84 -9.09
CA LEU A 145 16.04 8.73 -9.53
C LEU A 145 15.16 9.24 -8.37
N GLN A 146 15.25 8.63 -7.18
CA GLN A 146 14.44 9.01 -6.02
C GLN A 146 14.65 10.48 -5.63
N CYS A 147 15.89 10.96 -5.61
CA CYS A 147 16.20 12.36 -5.29
C CYS A 147 15.56 13.32 -6.32
N ILE A 148 15.65 12.99 -7.61
CA ILE A 148 15.06 13.81 -8.69
C ILE A 148 13.53 13.80 -8.59
N CYS A 149 12.92 12.65 -8.29
CA CYS A 149 11.48 12.52 -8.09
C CYS A 149 11.00 13.37 -6.91
N TYR A 150 11.69 13.24 -5.77
CA TYR A 150 11.36 14.00 -4.57
C TYR A 150 11.49 15.51 -4.80
N GLN A 151 12.54 15.96 -5.51
CA GLN A 151 12.70 17.35 -5.92
C GLN A 151 11.56 17.83 -6.84
N ALA A 152 11.10 17.00 -7.78
CA ALA A 152 9.97 17.32 -8.66
C ALA A 152 8.65 17.46 -7.87
N ILE A 153 8.42 16.59 -6.88
CA ILE A 153 7.27 16.67 -5.97
C ILE A 153 7.30 17.97 -5.18
N ASN A 154 8.47 18.32 -4.64
CA ASN A 154 8.67 19.55 -3.87
C ASN A 154 8.50 20.81 -4.71
N ALA A 155 9.04 20.83 -5.94
CA ALA A 155 8.86 21.93 -6.87
C ALA A 155 7.36 22.15 -7.18
N TYR A 156 6.61 21.07 -7.40
CA TYR A 156 5.16 21.13 -7.62
C TYR A 156 4.43 21.72 -6.41
N GLN A 157 4.71 21.24 -5.20
CA GLN A 157 4.07 21.75 -3.97
C GLN A 157 4.50 23.17 -3.59
N ASN A 158 5.64 23.66 -4.10
CA ASN A 158 6.04 25.06 -3.95
C ASN A 158 5.31 25.98 -4.94
N LEU A 159 5.09 25.50 -6.17
CA LEU A 159 4.31 26.23 -7.18
C LEU A 159 2.82 26.25 -6.83
N TYR A 160 2.32 25.18 -6.22
CA TYR A 160 0.93 25.00 -5.86
C TYR A 160 0.73 24.70 -4.37
N PRO A 161 0.96 25.67 -3.46
CA PRO A 161 0.97 25.41 -2.03
C PRO A 161 -0.35 24.92 -1.43
N HIS A 162 -1.45 25.24 -2.09
CA HIS A 162 -2.81 24.91 -1.68
C HIS A 162 -3.30 23.57 -2.23
N ILE A 163 -2.56 22.94 -3.16
CA ILE A 163 -2.98 21.67 -3.73
C ILE A 163 -2.65 20.54 -2.75
N PRO A 164 -3.66 19.80 -2.29
CA PRO A 164 -3.46 18.69 -1.39
C PRO A 164 -2.68 17.55 -2.06
N LEU A 165 -1.72 16.98 -1.33
CA LEU A 165 -0.91 15.85 -1.81
C LEU A 165 -0.60 14.85 -0.69
N VAL A 166 -0.78 13.57 -1.00
CA VAL A 166 -0.36 12.44 -0.17
C VAL A 166 0.71 11.64 -0.90
N LEU A 167 1.80 11.29 -0.22
CA LEU A 167 2.89 10.48 -0.76
C LEU A 167 3.09 9.20 0.06
N CYS A 168 3.13 8.04 -0.58
CA CYS A 168 3.58 6.79 0.04
C CYS A 168 5.06 6.52 -0.25
N CYS A 169 5.88 6.30 0.79
CA CYS A 169 7.30 5.93 0.64
C CYS A 169 7.80 5.00 1.77
N ARG A 170 9.00 4.41 1.60
CA ARG A 170 9.63 3.63 2.69
C ARG A 170 10.25 4.56 3.73
N ASN A 171 10.32 4.06 4.96
CA ASN A 171 10.95 4.76 6.09
C ASN A 171 12.38 5.19 5.74
N MET A 172 13.19 4.24 5.24
CA MET A 172 14.59 4.47 4.89
C MET A 172 14.77 5.44 3.72
N ASP A 173 13.85 5.45 2.75
CA ASP A 173 13.94 6.38 1.61
C ASP A 173 13.73 7.81 2.08
N TYR A 174 12.75 8.00 2.98
CA TYR A 174 12.43 9.30 3.54
C TYR A 174 13.57 9.90 4.38
N GLU A 175 14.24 9.09 5.19
CA GLU A 175 15.37 9.51 6.02
C GLU A 175 16.60 10.00 5.22
N ARG A 176 16.75 9.57 3.97
CA ARG A 176 17.88 9.95 3.10
C ARG A 176 17.78 11.38 2.58
N PHE A 177 16.61 12.00 2.60
CA PHE A 177 16.42 13.37 2.14
C PHE A 177 16.97 14.35 3.18
N GLN A 178 18.21 14.82 2.94
CA GLN A 178 18.96 15.71 3.85
C GLN A 178 18.26 17.06 4.12
N GLU A 179 17.45 17.52 3.16
CA GLU A 179 16.49 18.60 3.34
C GLU A 179 15.09 18.00 3.23
N PRO A 180 14.45 17.61 4.35
CA PRO A 180 13.03 17.29 4.33
C PRO A 180 12.30 18.57 3.94
N VAL A 181 11.97 18.69 2.66
CA VAL A 181 11.18 19.81 2.17
C VAL A 181 9.77 19.61 2.71
N LYS A 182 9.50 20.35 3.79
CA LYS A 182 8.22 20.51 4.50
C LYS A 182 7.08 19.56 4.08
N PRO A 183 7.08 18.31 4.57
CA PRO A 183 5.81 17.69 4.93
C PRO A 183 5.28 18.37 6.21
N HIS A 184 3.97 18.51 6.31
CA HIS A 184 3.33 19.10 7.49
C HIS A 184 2.90 18.02 8.49
N SER A 185 2.60 16.79 8.04
CA SER A 185 2.54 15.61 8.91
C SER A 185 3.01 14.34 8.23
N VAL A 186 3.56 13.44 9.04
CA VAL A 186 4.05 12.12 8.64
C VAL A 186 3.36 11.05 9.46
N VAL A 187 2.94 10.00 8.79
CA VAL A 187 2.28 8.83 9.36
C VAL A 187 3.09 7.61 9.02
N GLN A 188 3.52 6.87 10.02
CA GLN A 188 4.31 5.67 9.81
C GLN A 188 3.49 4.41 10.05
N LEU A 189 3.16 3.72 8.98
CA LEU A 189 2.56 2.39 8.97
C LEU A 189 3.56 1.35 9.50
N GLN A 190 3.15 0.65 10.55
CA GLN A 190 3.91 -0.42 11.18
C GLN A 190 3.54 -1.78 10.57
N LEU A 191 4.46 -2.72 10.67
CA LEU A 191 4.16 -4.13 10.47
C LEU A 191 3.13 -4.63 11.50
N LEU A 192 2.46 -5.72 11.19
CA LEU A 192 1.46 -6.33 12.07
C LEU A 192 2.12 -6.79 13.36
N SER A 193 1.53 -6.49 14.51
CA SER A 193 1.96 -7.05 15.79
C SER A 193 1.55 -8.53 15.92
N ALA A 194 2.19 -9.25 16.84
CA ALA A 194 1.80 -10.63 17.16
C ALA A 194 0.31 -10.74 17.53
N ASP A 195 -0.19 -9.80 18.34
CA ASP A 195 -1.60 -9.76 18.76
C ASP A 195 -2.56 -9.57 17.57
N GLN A 196 -2.17 -8.74 16.59
CA GLN A 196 -2.95 -8.53 15.37
C GLN A 196 -2.95 -9.77 14.47
N ILE A 197 -1.80 -10.44 14.33
CA ILE A 197 -1.68 -11.71 13.61
C ILE A 197 -2.58 -12.76 14.27
N ASP A 198 -2.50 -12.90 15.59
CA ASP A 198 -3.29 -13.88 16.34
C ASP A 198 -4.79 -13.60 16.27
N ALA A 199 -5.19 -12.32 16.37
CA ALA A 199 -6.58 -11.92 16.21
C ALA A 199 -7.10 -12.25 14.81
N TYR A 200 -6.32 -11.97 13.76
CA TYR A 200 -6.68 -12.27 12.38
C TYR A 200 -6.82 -13.77 12.14
N ILE A 201 -5.83 -14.58 12.53
CA ILE A 201 -5.88 -16.05 12.44
C ILE A 201 -7.10 -16.60 13.19
N SER A 202 -7.45 -16.03 14.35
CA SER A 202 -8.59 -16.46 15.16
C SER A 202 -9.95 -16.05 14.60
N SER A 203 -10.00 -14.98 13.80
CA SER A 203 -11.21 -14.56 13.08
C SER A 203 -11.52 -15.42 11.85
N THR A 204 -10.58 -16.29 11.44
CA THR A 204 -10.71 -17.14 10.25
C THR A 204 -11.44 -18.44 10.60
N PRO A 205 -12.58 -18.78 9.95
CA PRO A 205 -13.43 -19.90 10.37
C PRO A 205 -12.81 -21.31 10.27
N CYS A 206 -11.82 -21.49 9.41
CA CYS A 206 -11.19 -22.79 9.13
C CYS A 206 -9.66 -22.69 9.09
N GLY A 207 -8.98 -23.80 9.41
CA GLY A 207 -7.53 -23.90 9.30
C GLY A 207 -6.70 -23.38 10.48
N GLN A 208 -7.30 -22.70 11.46
CA GLN A 208 -6.61 -22.05 12.59
C GLN A 208 -5.62 -22.97 13.32
N VAL A 209 -6.03 -24.20 13.66
CA VAL A 209 -5.16 -25.18 14.36
C VAL A 209 -3.99 -25.61 13.49
N ALA A 210 -4.20 -25.78 12.19
CA ALA A 210 -3.15 -26.20 11.26
C ALA A 210 -2.15 -25.07 11.01
N VAL A 211 -2.65 -23.84 10.81
CA VAL A 211 -1.84 -22.62 10.69
C VAL A 211 -1.00 -22.43 11.94
N ARG A 212 -1.58 -22.48 13.14
CA ARG A 212 -0.82 -22.32 14.40
C ARG A 212 0.28 -23.37 14.55
N LYS A 213 -0.02 -24.65 14.30
CA LYS A 213 1.00 -25.72 14.34
C LYS A 213 2.14 -25.52 13.34
N LEU A 214 1.84 -24.98 12.15
CA LEU A 214 2.86 -24.66 11.16
C LEU A 214 3.77 -23.53 11.67
N LEU A 215 3.19 -22.50 12.28
CA LEU A 215 3.95 -21.36 12.81
C LEU A 215 4.82 -21.74 14.00
N ASP A 216 4.34 -22.64 14.86
CA ASP A 216 5.16 -23.20 15.95
C ASP A 216 6.38 -23.98 15.43
N ALA A 217 6.28 -24.56 14.23
CA ALA A 217 7.32 -25.38 13.63
C ALA A 217 8.31 -24.59 12.75
N ASP A 218 7.93 -23.40 12.27
CA ASP A 218 8.70 -22.61 11.31
C ASP A 218 8.75 -21.12 11.71
N PRO A 219 9.77 -20.70 12.49
CA PRO A 219 9.97 -19.31 12.88
C PRO A 219 10.26 -18.37 11.70
N GLU A 220 10.86 -18.87 10.61
CA GLU A 220 11.15 -18.06 9.43
C GLU A 220 9.85 -17.69 8.70
N LEU A 221 8.91 -18.65 8.60
CA LEU A 221 7.57 -18.40 8.09
C LEU A 221 6.83 -17.38 8.97
N TYR A 222 6.90 -17.50 10.30
CA TYR A 222 6.24 -16.56 11.22
C TYR A 222 6.74 -15.12 11.01
N ALA A 223 8.05 -14.93 10.80
CA ALA A 223 8.63 -13.62 10.52
C ALA A 223 8.04 -12.95 9.25
N LEU A 224 7.59 -13.73 8.27
CA LEU A 224 6.93 -13.20 7.06
C LEU A 224 5.51 -12.70 7.33
N LEU A 225 4.82 -13.25 8.33
CA LEU A 225 3.41 -12.96 8.62
C LEU A 225 3.17 -11.60 9.27
N HIS A 226 4.23 -10.95 9.72
CA HIS A 226 4.19 -9.52 10.08
C HIS A 226 3.81 -8.62 8.90
N ARG A 227 3.86 -9.14 7.66
CA ARG A 227 3.33 -8.46 6.48
C ARG A 227 1.92 -8.95 6.16
N PRO A 228 0.99 -8.04 5.86
CA PRO A 228 -0.38 -8.37 5.46
C PRO A 228 -0.50 -9.45 4.38
N LEU A 229 0.20 -9.30 3.25
CA LEU A 229 0.02 -10.18 2.09
C LEU A 229 0.37 -11.66 2.37
N PRO A 230 1.56 -12.01 2.92
CA PRO A 230 1.88 -13.37 3.32
C PRO A 230 0.88 -13.97 4.32
N LEU A 231 0.45 -13.21 5.32
CA LEU A 231 -0.51 -13.66 6.33
C LEU A 231 -1.83 -14.08 5.68
N ALA A 232 -2.34 -13.25 4.78
CA ALA A 232 -3.63 -13.50 4.16
C ALA A 232 -3.56 -14.63 3.12
N MET A 233 -2.45 -14.74 2.37
CA MET A 233 -2.21 -15.89 1.49
C MET A 233 -2.18 -17.19 2.28
N LEU A 234 -1.49 -17.21 3.42
CA LEU A 234 -1.44 -18.40 4.28
C LEU A 234 -2.83 -18.78 4.76
N THR A 235 -3.63 -17.83 5.27
CA THR A 235 -5.00 -18.16 5.69
C THR A 235 -5.88 -18.63 4.55
N ALA A 236 -5.78 -18.04 3.35
CA ALA A 236 -6.57 -18.45 2.19
C ALA A 236 -6.28 -19.90 1.77
N LEU A 237 -5.00 -20.31 1.72
CA LEU A 237 -4.60 -21.68 1.40
C LEU A 237 -5.23 -22.72 2.33
N TYR A 238 -5.37 -22.38 3.62
CA TYR A 238 -5.95 -23.25 4.63
C TYR A 238 -7.48 -23.14 4.74
N GLN A 239 -8.09 -22.15 4.08
CA GLN A 239 -9.55 -22.08 3.90
C GLN A 239 -10.02 -22.97 2.74
N GLU A 240 -9.27 -23.02 1.65
CA GLU A 240 -9.59 -23.82 0.46
C GLU A 240 -9.24 -25.31 0.63
N SER A 241 -8.32 -25.63 1.54
CA SER A 241 -7.87 -27.00 1.79
C SER A 241 -8.53 -27.58 3.04
N THR A 242 -9.42 -28.57 2.89
CA THR A 242 -9.57 -29.58 3.96
C THR A 242 -8.18 -30.15 4.27
N PRO A 243 -7.80 -30.35 5.54
CA PRO A 243 -6.42 -30.57 5.93
C PRO A 243 -5.89 -31.88 5.34
N VAL A 244 -5.26 -31.80 4.17
CA VAL A 244 -4.33 -32.81 3.72
C VAL A 244 -3.05 -32.53 4.49
N ALA A 245 -2.69 -33.46 5.37
CA ALA A 245 -1.46 -33.39 6.13
C ALA A 245 -0.30 -33.13 5.17
N ILE A 246 0.27 -31.93 5.22
CA ILE A 246 1.55 -31.62 4.59
C ILE A 246 2.61 -32.30 5.46
N THR A 247 2.67 -33.63 5.40
CA THR A 247 3.79 -34.38 5.97
C THR A 247 4.99 -34.13 5.06
N GLY A 248 6.01 -33.48 5.61
CA GLY A 248 7.28 -33.20 4.93
C GLY A 248 7.98 -34.47 4.44
N LYS A 249 7.59 -34.96 3.27
CA LYS A 249 8.42 -35.83 2.45
C LYS A 249 8.67 -35.11 1.14
N GLN A 250 9.93 -34.73 0.94
CA GLN A 250 10.47 -34.32 -0.35
C GLN A 250 9.98 -35.29 -1.44
N PRO A 251 9.42 -34.80 -2.56
CA PRO A 251 9.17 -35.67 -3.69
C PRO A 251 10.52 -36.10 -4.26
N ALA A 252 10.79 -37.40 -4.21
CA ALA A 252 11.93 -37.99 -4.88
C ALA A 252 11.78 -37.75 -6.39
N ILE A 253 12.65 -36.90 -6.94
CA ILE A 253 12.79 -36.70 -8.38
C ILE A 253 13.35 -38.00 -8.94
N GLN A 254 12.49 -38.86 -9.50
CA GLN A 254 12.95 -39.97 -10.34
C GLN A 254 13.47 -39.39 -11.66
N VAL A 255 14.79 -39.22 -11.73
CA VAL A 255 15.49 -38.97 -12.99
C VAL A 255 15.39 -40.23 -13.84
N SER A 256 14.48 -40.24 -14.81
CA SER A 256 14.41 -41.28 -15.84
C SER A 256 15.66 -41.21 -16.70
N THR A 257 16.58 -42.14 -16.47
CA THR A 257 17.76 -42.33 -17.31
C THR A 257 17.32 -42.87 -18.66
N LYS A 258 17.44 -42.05 -19.71
CA LYS A 258 17.34 -42.49 -21.11
C LYS A 258 18.43 -43.52 -21.41
N THR A 259 18.03 -44.73 -21.79
CA THR A 259 18.89 -45.75 -22.40
C THR A 259 19.37 -45.27 -23.79
N PRO A 260 20.63 -45.48 -24.18
CA PRO A 260 21.13 -45.05 -25.48
C PRO A 260 20.73 -46.07 -26.57
N VAL A 261 20.18 -45.57 -27.69
CA VAL A 261 20.02 -46.38 -28.91
C VAL A 261 21.38 -46.41 -29.62
N ARG A 262 21.93 -47.62 -29.73
CA ARG A 262 23.17 -47.94 -30.43
C ARG A 262 22.89 -48.10 -31.92
N ALA A 263 23.74 -47.49 -32.74
CA ALA A 263 23.79 -47.66 -34.18
C ALA A 263 24.12 -49.11 -34.58
N THR A 264 23.38 -49.63 -35.55
CA THR A 264 23.81 -50.46 -36.70
C THR A 264 22.65 -50.54 -37.68
#